data_AF-A0A3N5GSG8-F1
#
_entry.id   AF-A0A3N5GSG8-F1
#
_cell.length_a   1.000
_cell.length_b   1.000
_cell.length_c   1.000
_cell.angle_alpha   90.00
_cell.angle_beta   90.00
_cell.angle_gamma   90.00
#
_symmetry.space_group_name_H-M   'P 1'
#
loop_
_entity.id
_entity.type
_entity.pdbx_description
1 polymer ?
#
loop_
_entity_poly.entity_id
_entity_poly.type
_entity_poly.pdbx_seq_one_letter_code
_entity_poly.pdbx_strand_id
1 'polypeptide(L)'
;MNGLWPLLLILGSTPPAPAPDEGKLPASLEALFQEKDKDGKPILGDSERAYLKKLPPHTRELIGKDVDALTVGGASHLKALLALELPSQGAAIVFSDNCILCHTDPESQKKIHLFSADPKASGSAEHLNLKSFVSDVHFRRGLSCSGCHGGSPEKDVMTPDIAARWPKADVRHVDRTWIPEFCARCHADPNLMRGFNPSLPTDQLSKYRESQHGILLLKEKDSKAAQCVSCHGVHGIRGPKSRQSTVHPQAIPETCGRCHGDPKYMAGYKKEDGTPLPTDQVDAFKKSVHGKALLEKGDLGAPACNSCHGNHAAMPPKVSSISQVCRTCHSQNGTFFDGSKHKQAFETNRWPECEKCHGKHEIAKPTDALISDAHDGLCGSCHAEYAKDKPECNATARYFRSSLGELVTTSQRLRPEAEDLAERGLDAEPILASLEEASEAIVQTRSRVHTFDRGGFDQGAKAGREAVSKTEALLDLARKEQRYRRNGLLVSIGLMSFLAVVMGLKIRELSRRRARGNEEPRAR
;
A
#
# COMPACT_ATOMS: atom_id res chain seq x y z
N MET A 1 -8.23 64.04 -32.63
CA MET A 1 -9.66 64.40 -32.41
C MET A 1 -10.20 63.42 -31.39
N ASN A 2 -9.97 63.71 -30.11
CA ASN A 2 -10.93 64.32 -29.17
C ASN A 2 -11.90 63.29 -28.57
N GLY A 3 -11.59 62.87 -27.34
CA GLY A 3 -12.46 62.01 -26.53
C GLY A 3 -11.84 61.59 -25.21
N LEU A 4 -11.12 62.49 -24.53
CA LEU A 4 -10.80 62.36 -23.11
C LEU A 4 -12.05 62.76 -22.31
N TRP A 5 -12.62 61.85 -21.53
CA TRP A 5 -13.37 62.19 -20.31
C TRP A 5 -13.10 61.12 -19.23
N PRO A 6 -13.06 61.53 -17.94
CA PRO A 6 -12.34 60.81 -16.90
C PRO A 6 -13.27 59.82 -16.17
N LEU A 7 -12.83 58.58 -15.96
CA LEU A 7 -13.46 57.73 -14.95
C LEU A 7 -12.94 58.19 -13.58
N LEU A 8 -13.80 58.94 -12.88
CA LEU A 8 -13.69 59.20 -11.45
C LEU A 8 -13.50 57.86 -10.72
N LEU A 9 -12.37 57.71 -10.05
CA LEU A 9 -12.17 56.76 -8.95
C LEU A 9 -13.17 57.12 -7.85
N ILE A 10 -14.37 56.54 -7.92
CA ILE A 10 -15.20 56.36 -6.73
C ILE A 10 -14.43 55.34 -5.88
N LEU A 11 -13.65 55.85 -4.93
CA LEU A 11 -13.23 55.12 -3.74
C LEU A 11 -14.52 54.75 -2.99
N GLY A 12 -15.19 53.70 -3.48
CA GLY A 12 -16.17 52.97 -2.72
C GLY A 12 -15.40 52.43 -1.52
N SER A 13 -15.68 53.02 -0.35
CA SER A 13 -15.31 52.51 0.94
C SER A 13 -15.27 50.98 0.88
N THR A 14 -14.09 50.40 1.08
CA THR A 14 -13.98 48.99 1.47
C THR A 14 -15.05 48.77 2.54
N PRO A 15 -15.98 47.80 2.37
CA PRO A 15 -16.94 47.52 3.42
C PRO A 15 -16.14 47.34 4.72
N PRO A 16 -16.60 47.93 5.84
CA PRO A 16 -15.88 47.83 7.10
C PRO A 16 -15.55 46.35 7.32
N ALA A 17 -14.29 46.06 7.64
CA ALA A 17 -13.93 44.73 8.08
C ALA A 17 -14.96 44.33 9.14
N PRO A 18 -15.68 43.20 8.97
CA PRO A 18 -16.70 42.80 9.93
C PRO A 18 -16.04 42.82 11.31
N ALA A 19 -16.74 43.43 12.28
CA ALA A 19 -16.26 43.53 13.65
C ALA A 19 -15.75 42.15 14.11
N PRO A 20 -14.67 42.08 14.90
CA PRO A 20 -14.17 40.81 15.41
C PRO A 20 -15.32 40.09 16.11
N ASP A 21 -15.74 39.00 15.50
CA ASP A 21 -16.84 38.18 15.99
C ASP A 21 -16.40 37.55 17.31
N GLU A 22 -16.97 38.02 18.42
CA GLU A 22 -16.66 37.57 19.78
C GLU A 22 -17.08 36.11 20.06
N GLY A 23 -17.55 35.38 19.04
CA GLY A 23 -18.05 34.02 19.18
C GLY A 23 -19.40 33.99 19.89
N LYS A 24 -20.22 35.05 19.80
CA LYS A 24 -21.55 35.11 20.43
C LYS A 24 -22.51 34.06 19.85
N LEU A 25 -22.94 33.10 20.65
CA LEU A 25 -23.88 32.06 20.23
C LEU A 25 -25.34 32.58 20.23
N PRO A 26 -26.22 32.07 19.35
CA PRO A 26 -27.66 32.33 19.43
C PRO A 26 -28.25 31.93 20.79
N ALA A 27 -29.30 32.63 21.23
CA ALA A 27 -29.87 32.44 22.56
C ALA A 27 -30.43 31.02 22.78
N SER A 28 -31.06 30.43 21.76
CA SER A 28 -31.54 29.05 21.78
C SER A 28 -30.41 28.04 21.91
N LEU A 29 -29.29 28.26 21.23
CA LEU A 29 -28.09 27.45 21.36
C LEU A 29 -27.45 27.57 22.75
N GLU A 30 -27.43 28.78 23.32
CA GLU A 30 -26.97 29.01 24.71
C GLU A 30 -27.84 28.26 25.74
N ALA A 31 -29.15 28.15 25.50
CA ALA A 31 -30.09 27.48 26.41
C ALA A 31 -29.78 25.98 26.57
N LEU A 32 -29.32 25.31 25.50
CA LEU A 32 -28.99 23.87 25.53
C LEU A 32 -27.86 23.53 26.50
N PHE A 33 -26.98 24.47 26.85
CA PHE A 33 -25.92 24.23 27.82
C PHE A 33 -26.41 24.09 29.27
N GLN A 34 -27.68 24.41 29.54
CA GLN A 34 -28.30 24.21 30.85
C GLN A 34 -28.84 22.79 31.03
N GLU A 35 -28.96 22.01 29.96
CA GLU A 35 -29.46 20.64 30.02
C GLU A 35 -28.46 19.68 30.67
N LYS A 36 -29.01 18.74 31.44
CA LYS A 36 -28.25 17.77 32.25
C LYS A 36 -28.70 16.35 31.95
N ASP A 37 -27.76 15.42 32.03
CA ASP A 37 -28.06 13.99 31.92
C ASP A 37 -28.79 13.45 33.17
N LYS A 38 -29.09 12.15 33.15
CA LYS A 38 -29.79 11.46 34.25
C LYS A 38 -29.04 11.49 35.58
N ASP A 39 -27.73 11.71 35.54
CA ASP A 39 -26.85 11.81 36.71
C ASP A 39 -26.63 13.28 37.14
N GLY A 40 -27.31 14.24 36.51
CA GLY A 40 -27.23 15.66 36.82
C GLY A 40 -25.99 16.37 36.27
N LYS A 41 -25.23 15.73 35.37
CA LYS A 41 -24.04 16.33 34.73
C LYS A 41 -24.43 17.10 33.47
N PRO A 42 -23.76 18.22 33.14
CA PRO A 42 -24.01 18.94 31.90
C PRO A 42 -23.82 18.04 30.67
N ILE A 43 -24.79 18.07 29.74
CA ILE A 43 -24.69 17.28 28.51
C ILE A 43 -23.63 17.89 27.59
N LEU A 44 -23.70 19.21 27.35
CA LEU A 44 -22.70 19.96 26.59
C LEU A 44 -21.68 20.60 27.54
N GLY A 45 -20.40 20.44 27.23
CA GLY A 45 -19.30 20.95 28.05
C GLY A 45 -18.59 22.17 27.44
N ASP A 46 -17.48 22.55 28.07
CA ASP A 46 -16.65 23.68 27.63
C ASP A 46 -16.00 23.43 26.27
N SER A 47 -15.69 22.17 25.95
CA SER A 47 -15.18 21.75 24.64
C SER A 47 -16.14 22.09 23.51
N GLU A 48 -17.40 21.69 23.64
CA GLU A 48 -18.45 21.93 22.65
C GLU A 48 -18.72 23.43 22.51
N ARG A 49 -18.74 24.15 23.64
CA ARG A 49 -18.86 25.61 23.64
C ARG A 49 -17.70 26.28 22.89
N ALA A 50 -16.47 25.89 23.18
CA ALA A 50 -15.29 26.44 22.54
C ALA A 50 -15.26 26.14 21.04
N TYR A 51 -15.66 24.95 20.62
CA TYR A 51 -15.80 24.60 19.22
C TYR A 51 -16.87 25.46 18.52
N LEU A 52 -18.07 25.56 19.10
CA LEU A 52 -19.16 26.36 18.53
C LEU A 52 -18.76 27.82 18.36
N LYS A 53 -18.05 28.41 19.32
CA LYS A 53 -17.57 29.80 19.23
C LYS A 53 -16.54 30.04 18.10
N LYS A 54 -15.82 29.01 17.69
CA LYS A 54 -14.85 29.08 16.58
C LYS A 54 -15.51 29.00 15.20
N LEU A 55 -16.77 28.57 15.13
CA LEU A 55 -17.48 28.47 13.86
C LEU A 55 -17.81 29.87 13.31
N PRO A 56 -17.87 30.05 11.98
CA PRO A 56 -18.28 31.32 11.38
C PRO A 56 -19.68 31.75 11.84
N PRO A 57 -19.98 33.06 11.91
CA PRO A 57 -21.29 33.57 12.34
C PRO A 57 -22.47 32.89 11.65
N HIS A 58 -22.40 32.78 10.33
CA HIS A 58 -23.45 32.15 9.54
C HIS A 58 -23.72 30.68 9.95
N THR A 59 -22.68 29.91 10.25
CA THR A 59 -22.83 28.52 10.69
C THR A 59 -23.45 28.46 12.09
N ARG A 60 -23.10 29.39 12.98
CA ARG A 60 -23.67 29.45 14.33
C ARG A 60 -25.15 29.85 14.28
N GLU A 61 -25.51 30.79 13.42
CA GLU A 61 -26.90 31.16 13.14
C GLU A 61 -27.71 30.01 12.56
N LEU A 62 -27.13 29.24 11.63
CA LEU A 62 -27.77 28.04 11.07
C LEU A 62 -28.11 27.03 12.18
N ILE A 63 -27.14 26.71 13.04
CA ILE A 63 -27.36 25.81 14.17
C ILE A 63 -28.45 26.36 15.11
N GLY A 64 -28.40 27.67 15.42
CA GLY A 64 -29.42 28.30 16.26
C GLY A 64 -30.82 28.17 15.67
N LYS A 65 -30.95 28.37 14.35
CA LYS A 65 -32.22 28.19 13.63
C LYS A 65 -32.71 26.75 13.69
N ASP A 66 -31.82 25.76 13.61
CA ASP A 66 -32.19 24.35 13.72
C ASP A 66 -32.65 23.97 15.14
N VAL A 67 -32.05 24.59 16.17
CA VAL A 67 -32.53 24.46 17.56
C VAL A 67 -33.91 25.10 17.70
N ASP A 68 -34.10 26.32 17.16
CA ASP A 68 -35.39 27.02 17.19
C ASP A 68 -36.51 26.24 16.47
N ALA A 69 -36.16 25.57 15.36
CA ALA A 69 -37.07 24.75 14.58
C ALA A 69 -37.27 23.32 15.15
N LEU A 70 -36.58 22.98 16.24
CA LEU A 70 -36.56 21.64 16.85
C LEU A 70 -36.03 20.53 15.92
N THR A 71 -35.36 20.89 14.82
CA THR A 71 -34.61 19.92 14.00
C THR A 71 -33.35 19.45 14.72
N VAL A 72 -32.77 20.29 15.59
CA VAL A 72 -31.87 19.87 16.67
C VAL A 72 -32.67 19.78 17.97
N GLY A 73 -33.18 18.58 18.26
CA GLY A 73 -34.15 18.34 19.35
C GLY A 73 -33.67 18.55 20.79
N GLY A 74 -32.38 18.79 21.05
CA GLY A 74 -31.87 19.06 22.40
C GLY A 74 -30.35 18.94 22.52
N ALA A 75 -29.83 19.05 23.75
CA ALA A 75 -28.38 19.05 24.00
C ALA A 75 -27.71 17.72 23.66
N SER A 76 -28.40 16.58 23.89
CA SER A 76 -27.91 15.24 23.53
C SER A 76 -27.71 15.09 22.02
N HIS A 77 -28.68 15.56 21.24
CA HIS A 77 -28.62 15.53 19.79
C HIS A 77 -27.49 16.45 19.29
N LEU A 78 -27.43 17.70 19.78
CA LEU A 78 -26.36 18.61 19.40
C LEU A 78 -24.97 18.03 19.74
N LYS A 79 -24.81 17.42 20.92
CA LYS A 79 -23.55 16.77 21.31
C LYS A 79 -23.10 15.71 20.31
N ALA A 80 -24.03 14.89 19.81
CA ALA A 80 -23.73 13.85 18.81
C ALA A 80 -23.19 14.45 17.50
N LEU A 81 -23.75 15.57 17.05
CA LEU A 81 -23.28 16.30 15.85
C LEU A 81 -21.92 16.98 16.08
N LEU A 82 -21.71 17.56 17.27
CA LEU A 82 -20.45 18.24 17.61
C LEU A 82 -19.29 17.28 17.88
N ALA A 83 -19.56 16.02 18.24
CA ALA A 83 -18.55 14.99 18.48
C ALA A 83 -17.68 14.65 17.25
N LEU A 84 -18.03 15.18 16.07
CA LEU A 84 -17.25 15.05 14.85
C LEU A 84 -16.13 16.08 14.73
N GLU A 85 -16.20 17.19 15.46
CA GLU A 85 -15.27 18.34 15.41
C GLU A 85 -14.92 18.77 13.97
N LEU A 86 -15.95 18.88 13.12
CA LEU A 86 -15.74 19.17 11.69
C LEU A 86 -15.15 20.58 11.48
N PRO A 87 -14.32 20.77 10.44
CA PRO A 87 -13.97 22.12 9.98
C PRO A 87 -15.24 22.90 9.61
N SER A 88 -15.17 24.23 9.67
CA SER A 88 -16.31 25.14 9.49
C SER A 88 -17.20 24.82 8.29
N GLN A 89 -16.59 24.51 7.14
CA GLN A 89 -17.34 24.15 5.92
C GLN A 89 -18.06 22.80 6.05
N GLY A 90 -17.44 21.82 6.68
CA GLY A 90 -18.05 20.51 6.93
C GLY A 90 -19.21 20.60 7.93
N ALA A 91 -19.05 21.41 8.97
CA ALA A 91 -20.13 21.71 9.92
C ALA A 91 -21.32 22.35 9.20
N ALA A 92 -21.10 23.39 8.38
CA ALA A 92 -22.18 24.04 7.64
C ALA A 92 -22.95 23.07 6.73
N ILE A 93 -22.27 22.14 6.05
CA ILE A 93 -22.92 21.13 5.20
C ILE A 93 -23.77 20.18 6.05
N VAL A 94 -23.25 19.69 7.18
CA VAL A 94 -23.99 18.78 8.08
C VAL A 94 -25.25 19.44 8.64
N PHE A 95 -25.14 20.67 9.12
CA PHE A 95 -26.29 21.42 9.65
C PHE A 95 -27.24 21.95 8.57
N SER A 96 -26.89 21.83 7.28
CA SER A 96 -27.80 22.17 6.18
C SER A 96 -28.64 21.00 5.67
N ASP A 97 -28.44 19.79 6.20
CA ASP A 97 -29.10 18.57 5.72
C ASP A 97 -29.99 17.96 6.82
N ASN A 98 -31.31 18.12 6.67
CA ASN A 98 -32.28 17.63 7.65
C ASN A 98 -32.28 16.10 7.74
N CYS A 99 -31.83 15.37 6.71
CA CYS A 99 -31.69 13.93 6.84
C CYS A 99 -30.63 13.60 7.90
N ILE A 100 -29.50 14.32 7.92
CA ILE A 100 -28.43 14.10 8.90
C ILE A 100 -28.89 14.50 10.30
N LEU A 101 -29.54 15.66 10.43
CA LEU A 101 -30.07 16.12 11.71
C LEU A 101 -31.06 15.09 12.28
N CYS A 102 -32.13 14.78 11.56
CA CYS A 102 -33.13 13.82 12.05
C CYS A 102 -32.54 12.43 12.31
N HIS A 103 -31.59 11.95 11.50
CA HIS A 103 -31.00 10.62 11.66
C HIS A 103 -29.87 10.55 12.70
N THR A 104 -29.42 11.67 13.26
CA THR A 104 -28.41 11.70 14.33
C THR A 104 -29.02 11.87 15.72
N ASP A 105 -30.33 12.15 15.79
CA ASP A 105 -31.05 12.29 17.05
C ASP A 105 -31.29 10.92 17.73
N PRO A 106 -30.63 10.63 18.87
CA PRO A 106 -30.81 9.36 19.58
C PRO A 106 -32.18 9.24 20.25
N GLU A 107 -32.89 10.34 20.46
CA GLU A 107 -34.20 10.34 21.12
C GLU A 107 -35.33 10.10 20.11
N SER A 108 -35.17 10.61 18.88
CA SER A 108 -36.16 10.47 17.82
C SER A 108 -35.99 9.23 16.95
N GLN A 109 -34.78 8.65 16.88
CA GLN A 109 -34.49 7.53 15.98
C GLN A 109 -34.35 6.19 16.65
N LYS A 110 -34.83 5.15 15.96
CA LYS A 110 -34.50 3.77 16.30
C LYS A 110 -33.03 3.51 16.00
N LYS A 111 -32.40 2.64 16.78
CA LYS A 111 -30.98 2.23 16.60
C LYS A 111 -30.62 1.76 15.19
N ILE A 112 -31.58 1.18 14.46
CA ILE A 112 -31.40 0.72 13.07
C ILE A 112 -31.34 1.87 12.04
N HIS A 113 -31.63 3.09 12.44
CA HIS A 113 -31.64 4.30 11.60
C HIS A 113 -30.77 5.42 12.17
N LEU A 114 -30.18 5.20 13.35
CA LEU A 114 -29.41 6.20 14.09
C LEU A 114 -27.96 6.25 13.59
N PHE A 115 -27.59 7.37 12.97
CA PHE A 115 -26.20 7.71 12.74
C PHE A 115 -25.56 8.17 14.03
N SER A 116 -24.37 7.64 14.33
CA SER A 116 -23.69 7.92 15.58
C SER A 116 -22.19 8.09 15.39
N ALA A 117 -21.60 9.00 16.16
CA ALA A 117 -20.15 9.15 16.27
C ALA A 117 -19.47 7.95 16.96
N ASP A 118 -20.25 7.16 17.71
CA ASP A 118 -19.87 5.89 18.34
C ASP A 118 -21.03 4.87 18.23
N PRO A 119 -21.10 4.11 17.12
CA PRO A 119 -22.12 3.08 16.92
C PRO A 119 -22.16 2.04 18.02
N LYS A 120 -21.00 1.65 18.56
CA LYS A 120 -20.90 0.64 19.61
C LYS A 120 -21.55 1.13 20.91
N ALA A 121 -21.26 2.36 21.33
CA ALA A 121 -21.87 2.94 22.53
C ALA A 121 -23.38 3.17 22.39
N SER A 122 -23.82 3.61 21.21
CA SER A 122 -25.24 3.86 20.90
C SER A 122 -26.04 2.59 20.56
N GLY A 123 -25.34 1.48 20.28
CA GLY A 123 -25.95 0.24 19.79
C GLY A 123 -26.52 0.36 18.37
N SER A 124 -26.06 1.34 17.58
CA SER A 124 -26.41 1.47 16.17
C SER A 124 -25.49 0.61 15.29
N ALA A 125 -25.85 0.45 14.02
CA ALA A 125 -25.07 -0.38 13.11
C ALA A 125 -23.77 0.34 12.68
N GLU A 126 -22.67 -0.41 12.51
CA GLU A 126 -21.36 0.17 12.11
C GLU A 126 -21.39 0.95 10.79
N HIS A 127 -22.24 0.57 9.84
CA HIS A 127 -22.41 1.31 8.59
C HIS A 127 -23.17 2.64 8.75
N LEU A 128 -23.72 2.92 9.94
CA LEU A 128 -24.30 4.20 10.34
C LEU A 128 -23.31 5.01 11.20
N ASN A 129 -22.01 4.72 11.09
CA ASN A 129 -20.98 5.53 11.71
C ASN A 129 -20.91 6.91 11.04
N LEU A 130 -21.27 7.95 11.80
CA LEU A 130 -21.33 9.31 11.31
C LEU A 130 -19.95 9.84 10.88
N LYS A 131 -18.87 9.46 11.59
CA LYS A 131 -17.48 9.80 11.21
C LYS A 131 -17.10 9.17 9.86
N SER A 132 -17.55 7.94 9.61
CA SER A 132 -17.34 7.29 8.31
C SER A 132 -18.10 7.98 7.20
N PHE A 133 -19.38 8.31 7.43
CA PHE A 133 -20.23 8.98 6.44
C PHE A 133 -19.68 10.35 6.01
N VAL A 134 -19.29 11.22 6.94
CA VAL A 134 -18.77 12.56 6.58
C VAL A 134 -17.45 12.52 5.81
N SER A 135 -16.74 11.39 5.87
CA SER A 135 -15.51 11.15 5.10
C SER A 135 -15.74 10.42 3.76
N ASP A 136 -16.99 10.07 3.46
CA ASP A 136 -17.40 9.44 2.22
C ASP A 136 -17.02 10.32 1.00
N VAL A 137 -16.61 9.70 -0.10
CA VAL A 137 -16.21 10.41 -1.32
C VAL A 137 -17.38 11.06 -2.04
N HIS A 138 -18.59 10.52 -1.87
CA HIS A 138 -19.84 11.05 -2.39
C HIS A 138 -20.28 12.27 -1.59
N PHE A 139 -20.35 12.13 -0.27
CA PHE A 139 -20.72 13.25 0.62
C PHE A 139 -19.78 14.44 0.47
N ARG A 140 -18.46 14.20 0.48
CA ARG A 140 -17.45 15.27 0.28
C ARG A 140 -17.50 15.94 -1.09
N ARG A 141 -18.22 15.36 -2.06
CA ARG A 141 -18.45 15.93 -3.39
C ARG A 141 -19.86 16.51 -3.56
N GLY A 142 -20.60 16.68 -2.46
CA GLY A 142 -21.92 17.29 -2.46
C GLY A 142 -23.08 16.32 -2.76
N LEU A 143 -22.84 15.01 -2.80
CA LEU A 143 -23.90 14.01 -2.91
C LEU A 143 -24.31 13.57 -1.50
N SER A 144 -25.38 14.16 -0.97
CA SER A 144 -25.89 13.83 0.38
C SER A 144 -26.81 12.60 0.38
N CYS A 145 -27.48 12.33 1.51
CA CYS A 145 -28.39 11.21 1.72
C CYS A 145 -29.41 11.07 0.58
N SER A 146 -29.99 12.20 0.16
CA SER A 146 -31.01 12.27 -0.89
C SER A 146 -30.51 11.83 -2.27
N GLY A 147 -29.20 11.97 -2.52
CA GLY A 147 -28.55 11.52 -3.75
C GLY A 147 -28.69 10.01 -3.95
N CYS A 148 -28.59 9.25 -2.88
CA CYS A 148 -28.73 7.79 -2.90
C CYS A 148 -30.15 7.32 -2.56
N HIS A 149 -30.74 7.86 -1.50
CA HIS A 149 -32.02 7.41 -0.96
C HIS A 149 -33.23 8.04 -1.66
N GLY A 150 -33.09 9.19 -2.34
CA GLY A 150 -34.25 10.01 -2.73
C GLY A 150 -34.69 10.93 -1.58
N GLY A 151 -35.80 11.65 -1.76
CA GLY A 151 -36.22 12.71 -0.83
C GLY A 151 -35.57 14.05 -1.11
N SER A 152 -35.88 15.02 -0.24
CA SER A 152 -35.22 16.32 -0.20
C SER A 152 -34.61 16.56 1.18
N PRO A 153 -33.34 16.98 1.26
CA PRO A 153 -32.66 17.27 2.52
C PRO A 153 -33.17 18.56 3.19
N GLU A 154 -34.01 19.34 2.51
CA GLU A 154 -34.58 20.60 3.02
C GLU A 154 -35.93 20.40 3.71
N LYS A 155 -36.55 19.22 3.56
CA LYS A 155 -37.84 18.92 4.18
C LYS A 155 -37.63 18.48 5.62
N ASP A 156 -38.51 18.95 6.49
CA ASP A 156 -38.61 18.60 7.91
C ASP A 156 -39.30 17.25 8.14
N VAL A 157 -39.90 16.68 7.10
CA VAL A 157 -40.58 15.39 7.11
C VAL A 157 -40.04 14.44 6.04
N MET A 158 -40.06 13.14 6.37
CA MET A 158 -39.69 12.06 5.45
C MET A 158 -40.73 11.97 4.32
N THR A 159 -40.30 12.18 3.08
CA THR A 159 -41.20 12.20 1.92
C THR A 159 -41.40 10.79 1.31
N PRO A 160 -42.52 10.52 0.62
CA PRO A 160 -42.79 9.20 0.04
C PRO A 160 -41.82 8.75 -1.05
N ASP A 161 -41.06 9.66 -1.65
CA ASP A 161 -40.05 9.36 -2.68
C ASP A 161 -38.73 8.81 -2.10
N ILE A 162 -38.62 8.75 -0.77
CA ILE A 162 -37.48 8.14 -0.10
C ILE A 162 -37.53 6.62 -0.27
N ALA A 163 -36.39 6.06 -0.64
CA ALA A 163 -36.21 4.70 -1.12
C ALA A 163 -37.02 4.33 -2.39
N ALA A 164 -37.72 5.26 -3.04
CA ALA A 164 -38.44 4.99 -4.30
C ALA A 164 -37.48 4.61 -5.46
N ARG A 165 -36.19 4.91 -5.29
CA ARG A 165 -35.10 4.53 -6.21
C ARG A 165 -34.69 3.06 -6.07
N TRP A 166 -35.21 2.35 -5.06
CA TRP A 166 -34.85 0.98 -4.74
C TRP A 166 -36.09 0.07 -4.75
N PRO A 167 -35.91 -1.24 -4.91
CA PRO A 167 -36.99 -2.18 -4.64
C PRO A 167 -37.44 -2.10 -3.17
N LYS A 168 -38.66 -2.57 -2.92
CA LYS A 168 -39.20 -2.69 -1.55
C LYS A 168 -38.30 -3.57 -0.67
N ALA A 169 -38.38 -3.37 0.64
CA ALA A 169 -37.46 -3.99 1.59
C ALA A 169 -37.43 -5.53 1.52
N ASP A 170 -38.59 -6.16 1.42
CA ASP A 170 -38.78 -7.60 1.25
C ASP A 170 -38.06 -8.15 0.00
N VAL A 171 -38.04 -7.38 -1.09
CA VAL A 171 -37.36 -7.77 -2.33
C VAL A 171 -35.87 -7.45 -2.26
N ARG A 172 -35.49 -6.22 -1.89
CA ARG A 172 -34.11 -5.72 -2.03
C ARG A 172 -33.07 -6.46 -1.18
N HIS A 173 -33.51 -7.11 -0.10
CA HIS A 173 -32.63 -7.89 0.78
C HIS A 173 -32.41 -9.32 0.30
N VAL A 174 -33.33 -9.85 -0.52
CA VAL A 174 -33.27 -11.18 -1.12
C VAL A 174 -32.65 -11.12 -2.51
N ASP A 175 -33.17 -10.23 -3.35
CA ASP A 175 -32.68 -9.97 -4.69
C ASP A 175 -31.73 -8.76 -4.68
N ARG A 176 -30.47 -9.01 -5.02
CA ARG A 176 -29.41 -7.99 -5.08
C ARG A 176 -29.06 -7.55 -6.51
N THR A 177 -29.78 -8.04 -7.52
CA THR A 177 -29.49 -7.77 -8.94
C THR A 177 -29.71 -6.31 -9.35
N TRP A 178 -30.44 -5.53 -8.56
CA TRP A 178 -30.71 -4.11 -8.81
C TRP A 178 -29.52 -3.19 -8.48
N ILE A 179 -28.56 -3.63 -7.66
CA ILE A 179 -27.48 -2.77 -7.14
C ILE A 179 -26.52 -2.28 -8.24
N PRO A 180 -26.04 -3.14 -9.17
CA PRO A 180 -25.17 -2.68 -10.24
C PRO A 180 -25.78 -1.56 -11.07
N GLU A 181 -27.06 -1.68 -11.43
CA GLU A 181 -27.77 -0.64 -12.19
C GLU A 181 -27.95 0.64 -11.35
N PHE A 182 -28.26 0.51 -10.06
CA PHE A 182 -28.37 1.67 -9.17
C PHE A 182 -27.08 2.50 -9.15
N CYS A 183 -25.92 1.85 -8.99
CA CYS A 183 -24.63 2.54 -9.00
C CYS A 183 -24.29 3.10 -10.39
N ALA A 184 -24.63 2.37 -11.46
CA ALA A 184 -24.35 2.75 -12.83
C ALA A 184 -25.13 3.97 -13.32
N ARG A 185 -26.27 4.32 -12.69
CA ARG A 185 -26.98 5.59 -12.96
C ARG A 185 -26.07 6.80 -12.92
N CYS A 186 -25.02 6.75 -12.10
CA CYS A 186 -23.97 7.76 -12.09
C CYS A 186 -22.66 7.23 -12.70
N HIS A 187 -22.17 6.08 -12.23
CA HIS A 187 -20.83 5.59 -12.60
C HIS A 187 -20.74 4.97 -13.99
N ALA A 188 -21.84 4.90 -14.75
CA ALA A 188 -21.83 4.57 -16.18
C ALA A 188 -22.15 5.79 -17.08
N ASP A 189 -22.38 6.97 -16.51
CA ASP A 189 -22.62 8.21 -17.24
C ASP A 189 -21.35 9.09 -17.28
N PRO A 190 -20.62 9.12 -18.42
CA PRO A 190 -19.42 9.95 -18.54
C PRO A 190 -19.71 11.45 -18.52
N ASN A 191 -20.91 11.90 -18.90
CA ASN A 191 -21.26 13.32 -18.84
C ASN A 191 -21.42 13.77 -17.39
N LEU A 192 -22.12 12.97 -16.57
CA LEU A 192 -22.25 13.24 -15.15
C LEU A 192 -20.89 13.13 -14.44
N MET A 193 -20.16 12.03 -14.64
CA MET A 193 -18.91 11.79 -13.91
C MET A 193 -17.81 12.79 -14.26
N ARG A 194 -17.81 13.39 -15.45
CA ARG A 194 -16.90 14.50 -15.79
C ARG A 194 -17.06 15.70 -14.86
N GLY A 195 -18.25 15.97 -14.35
CA GLY A 195 -18.48 17.05 -13.38
C GLY A 195 -17.84 16.80 -12.01
N PHE A 196 -17.57 15.53 -11.66
CA PHE A 196 -17.03 15.14 -10.35
C PHE A 196 -15.55 14.73 -10.40
N ASN A 197 -15.17 13.94 -11.41
CA ASN A 197 -13.82 13.45 -11.65
C ASN A 197 -13.69 12.98 -13.11
N PRO A 198 -13.17 13.82 -14.02
CA PRO A 198 -12.95 13.47 -15.43
C PRO A 198 -12.06 12.24 -15.66
N SER A 199 -11.20 11.88 -14.70
CA SER A 199 -10.31 10.73 -14.81
C SER A 199 -10.93 9.42 -14.33
N LEU A 200 -12.15 9.45 -13.78
CA LEU A 200 -12.81 8.23 -13.33
C LEU A 200 -13.39 7.46 -14.53
N PRO A 201 -13.02 6.20 -14.74
CA PRO A 201 -13.59 5.41 -15.83
C PRO A 201 -15.06 5.09 -15.58
N THR A 202 -15.89 5.14 -16.63
CA THR A 202 -17.33 4.87 -16.56
C THR A 202 -17.75 3.54 -17.20
N ASP A 203 -16.79 2.70 -17.56
CA ASP A 203 -16.99 1.37 -18.12
C ASP A 203 -16.98 0.26 -17.05
N GLN A 204 -17.16 0.61 -15.77
CA GLN A 204 -17.06 -0.37 -14.69
C GLN A 204 -18.24 -1.35 -14.67
N LEU A 205 -19.44 -0.90 -15.03
CA LEU A 205 -20.61 -1.79 -15.15
C LEU A 205 -20.45 -2.79 -16.29
N SER A 206 -19.92 -2.38 -17.45
CA SER A 206 -19.70 -3.31 -18.57
C SER A 206 -18.69 -4.39 -18.19
N LYS A 207 -17.56 -3.99 -17.59
CA LYS A 207 -16.56 -4.91 -17.02
C LYS A 207 -17.17 -5.86 -15.98
N TYR A 208 -18.02 -5.34 -15.09
CA TYR A 208 -18.69 -6.16 -14.07
C TYR A 208 -19.61 -7.21 -14.68
N ARG A 209 -20.39 -6.87 -15.71
CA ARG A 209 -21.29 -7.82 -16.40
C ARG A 209 -20.55 -9.00 -17.03
N GLU A 210 -19.27 -8.81 -17.39
CA GLU A 210 -18.41 -9.86 -17.93
C GLU A 210 -17.70 -10.68 -16.84
N SER A 211 -17.60 -10.15 -15.62
CA SER A 211 -16.97 -10.83 -14.49
C SER A 211 -17.76 -12.06 -14.03
N GLN A 212 -17.10 -13.04 -13.39
CA GLN A 212 -17.79 -14.21 -12.85
C GLN A 212 -18.81 -13.81 -11.77
N HIS A 213 -18.48 -12.81 -10.96
CA HIS A 213 -19.43 -12.25 -9.98
C HIS A 213 -20.68 -11.65 -10.65
N GLY A 214 -20.51 -10.90 -11.73
CA GLY A 214 -21.64 -10.33 -12.47
C GLY A 214 -22.44 -11.35 -13.25
N ILE A 215 -21.80 -12.41 -13.77
CA ILE A 215 -22.50 -13.55 -14.41
C ILE A 215 -23.38 -14.25 -13.38
N LEU A 216 -22.82 -14.64 -12.23
CA LEU A 216 -23.56 -15.30 -11.15
C LEU A 216 -24.73 -14.42 -10.67
N LEU A 217 -24.47 -13.14 -10.41
CA LEU A 217 -25.51 -12.23 -9.91
C LEU A 217 -26.59 -11.98 -10.98
N LEU A 218 -26.20 -11.51 -12.17
CA LEU A 218 -27.15 -10.94 -13.12
C LEU A 218 -27.81 -12.00 -14.02
N LYS A 219 -27.07 -13.07 -14.38
CA LYS A 219 -27.58 -14.13 -15.25
C LYS A 219 -28.15 -15.29 -14.45
N GLU A 220 -27.40 -15.77 -13.45
CA GLU A 220 -27.83 -16.93 -12.63
C GLU A 220 -28.71 -16.52 -11.43
N LYS A 221 -28.87 -15.21 -11.19
CA LYS A 221 -29.69 -14.65 -10.10
C LYS A 221 -29.20 -15.05 -8.70
N ASP A 222 -27.93 -15.41 -8.58
CA ASP A 222 -27.31 -15.72 -7.29
C ASP A 222 -26.93 -14.43 -6.55
N SER A 223 -27.80 -14.03 -5.62
CA SER A 223 -27.62 -12.84 -4.79
C SER A 223 -26.53 -12.97 -3.73
N LYS A 224 -25.90 -14.14 -3.57
CA LYS A 224 -24.65 -14.28 -2.81
C LYS A 224 -23.42 -13.77 -3.57
N ALA A 225 -23.49 -13.69 -4.90
CA ALA A 225 -22.35 -13.21 -5.67
C ALA A 225 -21.98 -11.76 -5.31
N ALA A 226 -20.68 -11.46 -5.30
CA ALA A 226 -20.21 -10.13 -4.92
C ALA A 226 -20.71 -9.05 -5.90
N GLN A 227 -21.03 -7.89 -5.36
CA GLN A 227 -21.49 -6.73 -6.12
C GLN A 227 -20.78 -5.45 -5.65
N CYS A 228 -21.13 -4.30 -6.21
CA CYS A 228 -20.47 -3.02 -5.97
C CYS A 228 -20.22 -2.72 -4.48
N VAL A 229 -21.25 -2.86 -3.64
CA VAL A 229 -21.18 -2.58 -2.20
C VAL A 229 -20.51 -3.69 -1.38
N SER A 230 -20.25 -4.87 -1.96
CA SER A 230 -19.50 -5.95 -1.29
C SER A 230 -18.04 -5.54 -1.08
N CYS A 231 -17.48 -4.80 -2.04
CA CYS A 231 -16.12 -4.28 -1.98
C CYS A 231 -16.07 -2.84 -1.46
N HIS A 232 -17.00 -1.97 -1.88
CA HIS A 232 -16.96 -0.54 -1.55
C HIS A 232 -17.72 -0.15 -0.27
N GLY A 233 -18.66 -0.97 0.19
CA GLY A 233 -19.60 -0.59 1.26
C GLY A 233 -20.78 0.24 0.76
N VAL A 234 -21.68 0.60 1.69
CA VAL A 234 -22.88 1.42 1.42
C VAL A 234 -22.75 2.85 1.94
N HIS A 235 -21.98 3.07 3.00
CA HIS A 235 -21.62 4.36 3.57
C HIS A 235 -20.13 4.36 3.94
N GLY A 236 -19.52 5.55 3.95
CA GLY A 236 -18.08 5.67 4.20
C GLY A 236 -17.24 5.12 3.05
N ILE A 237 -17.81 5.14 1.84
CA ILE A 237 -17.17 4.73 0.59
C ILE A 237 -15.96 5.64 0.37
N ARG A 238 -14.79 5.04 0.20
CA ARG A 238 -13.52 5.75 0.01
C ARG A 238 -12.79 5.26 -1.23
N GLY A 239 -12.10 6.18 -1.91
CA GLY A 239 -11.28 5.85 -3.07
C GLY A 239 -10.07 4.97 -2.70
N PRO A 240 -9.48 4.26 -3.67
CA PRO A 240 -8.44 3.25 -3.42
C PRO A 240 -7.13 3.82 -2.85
N LYS A 241 -6.90 5.14 -2.93
CA LYS A 241 -5.73 5.80 -2.33
C LYS A 241 -5.86 6.04 -0.83
N SER A 242 -7.05 5.90 -0.27
CA SER A 242 -7.28 6.09 1.16
C SER A 242 -6.94 4.81 1.92
N ARG A 243 -6.08 4.87 2.95
CA ARG A 243 -5.76 3.70 3.80
C ARG A 243 -6.96 3.13 4.54
N GLN A 244 -7.99 3.94 4.77
CA GLN A 244 -9.27 3.51 5.38
C GLN A 244 -10.25 2.91 4.35
N SER A 245 -9.89 2.82 3.07
CA SER A 245 -10.73 2.21 2.05
C SER A 245 -10.58 0.70 2.09
N THR A 246 -11.70 -0.01 2.01
CA THR A 246 -11.75 -1.47 1.81
C THR A 246 -11.16 -1.88 0.45
N VAL A 247 -11.05 -0.96 -0.51
CA VAL A 247 -10.42 -1.19 -1.82
C VAL A 247 -9.01 -0.60 -1.92
N HIS A 248 -8.39 -0.26 -0.79
CA HIS A 248 -6.96 0.08 -0.73
C HIS A 248 -6.11 -1.18 -1.00
N PRO A 249 -4.98 -1.11 -1.73
CA PRO A 249 -4.18 -2.30 -2.08
C PRO A 249 -3.89 -3.24 -0.91
N GLN A 250 -3.50 -2.70 0.25
CA GLN A 250 -3.23 -3.50 1.46
C GLN A 250 -4.49 -4.12 2.10
N ALA A 251 -5.68 -3.56 1.86
CA ALA A 251 -6.96 -4.07 2.36
C ALA A 251 -7.61 -5.09 1.39
N ILE A 252 -7.18 -5.14 0.13
CA ILE A 252 -7.76 -6.03 -0.88
C ILE A 252 -7.74 -7.51 -0.44
N PRO A 253 -6.64 -8.08 0.11
CA PRO A 253 -6.65 -9.48 0.54
C PRO A 253 -7.71 -9.77 1.59
N GLU A 254 -7.94 -8.85 2.52
CA GLU A 254 -9.00 -8.97 3.52
C GLU A 254 -10.39 -8.83 2.88
N THR A 255 -10.58 -7.85 2.00
CA THR A 255 -11.85 -7.61 1.30
C THR A 255 -12.28 -8.83 0.47
N CYS A 256 -11.36 -9.45 -0.28
CA CYS A 256 -11.62 -10.70 -0.98
C CYS A 256 -11.86 -11.86 0.01
N GLY A 257 -11.08 -11.90 1.09
CA GLY A 257 -11.12 -12.94 2.11
C GLY A 257 -12.40 -13.02 2.93
N ARG A 258 -13.19 -11.94 2.99
CA ARG A 258 -14.53 -11.97 3.61
C ARG A 258 -15.44 -13.05 3.02
N CYS A 259 -15.25 -13.39 1.75
CA CYS A 259 -15.96 -14.47 1.07
C CYS A 259 -15.00 -15.61 0.75
N HIS A 260 -13.89 -15.33 0.04
CA HIS A 260 -12.97 -16.36 -0.43
C HIS A 260 -12.12 -17.00 0.67
N GLY A 261 -12.14 -16.49 1.91
CA GLY A 261 -11.55 -17.13 3.08
C GLY A 261 -12.56 -17.84 3.98
N ASP A 262 -13.85 -17.87 3.60
CA ASP A 262 -14.93 -18.49 4.37
C ASP A 262 -15.47 -19.74 3.65
N PRO A 263 -15.13 -20.95 4.12
CA PRO A 263 -15.64 -22.21 3.56
C PRO A 263 -17.17 -22.33 3.58
N LYS A 264 -17.85 -21.74 4.58
CA LYS A 264 -19.31 -21.78 4.68
C LYS A 264 -19.94 -20.87 3.64
N TYR A 265 -19.38 -19.68 3.45
CA TYR A 265 -19.87 -18.75 2.43
C TYR A 265 -19.68 -19.32 1.02
N MET A 266 -18.50 -19.89 0.75
CA MET A 266 -18.16 -20.44 -0.57
C MET A 266 -18.71 -21.84 -0.85
N ALA A 267 -19.40 -22.45 0.12
CA ALA A 267 -20.05 -23.74 -0.07
C ALA A 267 -21.02 -23.70 -1.27
N GLY A 268 -20.88 -24.69 -2.15
CA GLY A 268 -21.67 -24.84 -3.38
C GLY A 268 -20.96 -24.34 -4.65
N TYR A 269 -19.98 -23.44 -4.55
CA TYR A 269 -19.20 -23.02 -5.71
C TYR A 269 -18.13 -24.05 -6.07
N LYS A 270 -18.00 -24.33 -7.37
CA LYS A 270 -17.12 -25.35 -7.92
C LYS A 270 -16.27 -24.78 -9.06
N LYS A 271 -15.13 -25.42 -9.30
CA LYS A 271 -14.35 -25.21 -10.52
C LYS A 271 -15.00 -25.93 -11.70
N GLU A 272 -14.47 -25.70 -12.90
CA GLU A 272 -14.90 -26.38 -14.13
C GLU A 272 -14.80 -27.91 -14.04
N ASP A 273 -13.82 -28.43 -13.29
CA ASP A 273 -13.63 -29.88 -13.04
C ASP A 273 -14.61 -30.47 -11.99
N GLY A 274 -15.53 -29.66 -11.47
CA GLY A 274 -16.50 -30.06 -10.45
C GLY A 274 -15.96 -30.08 -9.02
N THR A 275 -14.66 -29.85 -8.80
CA THR A 275 -14.09 -29.76 -7.46
C THR A 275 -14.54 -28.49 -6.73
N PRO A 276 -14.67 -28.51 -5.39
CA PRO A 276 -14.99 -27.31 -4.62
C PRO A 276 -13.96 -26.20 -4.87
N LEU A 277 -14.43 -24.95 -4.89
CA LEU A 277 -13.52 -23.81 -4.94
C LEU A 277 -12.72 -23.75 -3.62
N PRO A 278 -11.38 -23.64 -3.68
CA PRO A 278 -10.58 -23.51 -2.47
C PRO A 278 -10.92 -22.22 -1.71
N THR A 279 -10.56 -22.18 -0.43
CA THR A 279 -10.72 -21.00 0.44
C THR A 279 -9.45 -20.64 1.22
N ASP A 280 -8.32 -21.22 0.81
CA ASP A 280 -6.99 -21.03 1.42
C ASP A 280 -6.16 -19.94 0.70
N GLN A 281 -6.69 -19.33 -0.37
CA GLN A 281 -5.92 -18.45 -1.25
C GLN A 281 -5.40 -17.19 -0.53
N VAL A 282 -6.16 -16.68 0.44
CA VAL A 282 -5.75 -15.51 1.23
C VAL A 282 -4.55 -15.84 2.11
N ASP A 283 -4.56 -17.01 2.74
CA ASP A 283 -3.45 -17.44 3.61
C ASP A 283 -2.22 -17.82 2.79
N ALA A 284 -2.42 -18.48 1.65
CA ALA A 284 -1.38 -18.71 0.65
C ALA A 284 -0.77 -17.39 0.16
N PHE A 285 -1.60 -16.40 -0.19
CA PHE A 285 -1.16 -15.08 -0.64
C PHE A 285 -0.31 -14.38 0.41
N LYS A 286 -0.74 -14.36 1.68
CA LYS A 286 0.03 -13.75 2.79
C LYS A 286 1.43 -14.34 2.92
N LYS A 287 1.61 -15.64 2.64
CA LYS A 287 2.92 -16.32 2.70
C LYS A 287 3.80 -16.04 1.46
N SER A 288 3.20 -15.65 0.34
CA SER A 288 3.90 -15.38 -0.90
C SER A 288 4.84 -14.17 -0.82
N VAL A 289 5.76 -14.05 -1.76
CA VAL A 289 6.63 -12.87 -1.87
C VAL A 289 5.87 -11.58 -2.10
N HIS A 290 4.77 -11.62 -2.86
CA HIS A 290 3.94 -10.46 -3.11
C HIS A 290 3.16 -10.06 -1.86
N GLY A 291 2.59 -11.03 -1.15
CA GLY A 291 1.90 -10.79 0.12
C GLY A 291 2.82 -10.22 1.19
N LYS A 292 4.04 -10.78 1.34
CA LYS A 292 5.05 -10.23 2.27
C LYS A 292 5.46 -8.81 1.90
N ALA A 293 5.70 -8.53 0.62
CA ALA A 293 6.04 -7.18 0.17
C ALA A 293 4.89 -6.19 0.44
N LEU A 294 3.65 -6.53 0.09
CA LEU A 294 2.50 -5.66 0.23
C LEU A 294 2.06 -5.45 1.69
N LEU A 295 1.97 -6.54 2.47
CA LEU A 295 1.36 -6.53 3.79
C LEU A 295 2.38 -6.29 4.91
N GLU A 296 3.57 -6.86 4.82
CA GLU A 296 4.60 -6.71 5.87
C GLU A 296 5.48 -5.48 5.61
N LYS A 297 5.93 -5.27 4.36
CA LYS A 297 6.82 -4.14 4.01
C LYS A 297 6.08 -2.87 3.59
N GLY A 298 4.77 -2.96 3.31
CA GLY A 298 3.99 -1.83 2.83
C GLY A 298 4.34 -1.36 1.42
N ASP A 299 4.95 -2.22 0.62
CA ASP A 299 5.31 -1.93 -0.77
C ASP A 299 4.05 -1.94 -1.65
N LEU A 300 3.54 -0.75 -1.97
CA LEU A 300 2.38 -0.56 -2.83
C LEU A 300 2.66 -0.88 -4.32
N GLY A 301 3.93 -1.10 -4.69
CA GLY A 301 4.31 -1.65 -5.99
C GLY A 301 4.10 -3.16 -6.09
N ALA A 302 3.96 -3.86 -4.97
CA ALA A 302 3.66 -5.28 -4.95
C ALA A 302 2.18 -5.53 -5.34
N PRO A 303 1.89 -6.57 -6.14
CA PRO A 303 0.53 -6.85 -6.60
C PRO A 303 -0.34 -7.39 -5.46
N ALA A 304 -1.62 -7.03 -5.48
CA ALA A 304 -2.67 -7.58 -4.64
C ALA A 304 -3.55 -8.56 -5.44
N CYS A 305 -4.60 -9.14 -4.83
CA CYS A 305 -5.47 -10.14 -5.49
C CYS A 305 -6.07 -9.61 -6.80
N ASN A 306 -6.56 -8.37 -6.79
CA ASN A 306 -7.14 -7.68 -7.93
C ASN A 306 -6.12 -7.31 -9.03
N SER A 307 -4.81 -7.30 -8.73
CA SER A 307 -3.77 -7.09 -9.74
C SER A 307 -3.71 -8.25 -10.73
N CYS A 308 -4.05 -9.47 -10.29
CA CYS A 308 -4.11 -10.66 -11.15
C CYS A 308 -5.52 -11.04 -11.60
N HIS A 309 -6.52 -10.84 -10.73
CA HIS A 309 -7.89 -11.23 -11.02
C HIS A 309 -8.72 -10.11 -11.68
N GLY A 310 -8.24 -8.87 -11.66
CA GLY A 310 -8.99 -7.70 -12.09
C GLY A 310 -9.80 -7.05 -10.96
N ASN A 311 -10.18 -5.79 -11.17
CA ASN A 311 -10.98 -5.01 -10.23
C ASN A 311 -12.49 -5.24 -10.44
N HIS A 312 -13.04 -4.65 -11.51
CA HIS A 312 -14.45 -4.77 -11.86
C HIS A 312 -14.71 -5.85 -12.90
N ALA A 313 -13.68 -6.32 -13.62
CA ALA A 313 -13.73 -7.53 -14.45
C ALA A 313 -13.16 -8.74 -13.68
N ALA A 314 -13.48 -8.85 -12.38
CA ALA A 314 -12.93 -9.87 -11.51
C ALA A 314 -13.30 -11.27 -12.00
N MET A 315 -12.37 -11.95 -12.64
CA MET A 315 -12.55 -13.31 -13.14
C MET A 315 -11.44 -14.22 -12.62
N PRO A 316 -11.71 -15.51 -12.40
CA PRO A 316 -10.65 -16.51 -12.40
C PRO A 316 -9.93 -16.39 -13.75
N PRO A 317 -8.64 -16.02 -13.78
CA PRO A 317 -7.91 -15.98 -15.03
C PRO A 317 -7.79 -17.42 -15.56
N LYS A 318 -8.10 -17.63 -16.84
CA LYS A 318 -7.69 -18.84 -17.54
C LYS A 318 -6.16 -18.94 -17.49
N VAL A 319 -5.61 -20.15 -17.49
CA VAL A 319 -4.16 -20.38 -17.30
C VAL A 319 -3.29 -19.53 -18.24
N SER A 320 -3.62 -19.43 -19.52
CA SER A 320 -2.91 -18.56 -20.48
C SER A 320 -3.03 -17.06 -20.19
N SER A 321 -4.09 -16.63 -19.51
CA SER A 321 -4.29 -15.24 -19.07
C SER A 321 -3.44 -14.89 -17.85
N ILE A 322 -3.15 -15.86 -16.98
CA ILE A 322 -2.34 -15.65 -15.76
C ILE A 322 -0.93 -15.24 -16.14
N SER A 323 -0.31 -15.96 -17.07
CA SER A 323 1.08 -15.71 -17.46
C SER A 323 1.24 -14.31 -18.06
N GLN A 324 0.22 -13.79 -18.76
CA GLN A 324 0.20 -12.42 -19.27
C GLN A 324 0.18 -11.35 -18.17
N VAL A 325 -0.50 -11.61 -17.06
CA VAL A 325 -0.47 -10.72 -15.89
C VAL A 325 0.95 -10.66 -15.32
N CYS A 326 1.61 -11.82 -15.13
CA CYS A 326 2.98 -11.87 -14.60
C CYS A 326 3.93 -11.00 -15.43
N ARG A 327 3.80 -11.05 -16.77
CA ARG A 327 4.63 -10.31 -17.74
C ARG A 327 4.45 -8.79 -17.70
N THR A 328 3.37 -8.29 -17.11
CA THR A 328 3.17 -6.84 -16.98
C THR A 328 4.23 -6.21 -16.07
N CYS A 329 4.73 -6.97 -15.09
CA CYS A 329 5.82 -6.55 -14.20
C CYS A 329 7.13 -7.32 -14.47
N HIS A 330 7.05 -8.61 -14.80
CA HIS A 330 8.20 -9.47 -15.10
C HIS A 330 8.43 -9.60 -16.61
N SER A 331 8.37 -8.47 -17.33
CA SER A 331 8.42 -8.43 -18.80
C SER A 331 9.65 -9.12 -19.37
N GLN A 332 10.83 -8.84 -18.80
CA GLN A 332 12.09 -9.41 -19.26
C GLN A 332 12.12 -10.95 -19.15
N ASN A 333 11.63 -11.50 -18.03
CA ASN A 333 11.53 -12.96 -17.85
C ASN A 333 10.56 -13.56 -18.86
N GLY A 334 9.44 -12.87 -19.14
CA GLY A 334 8.50 -13.24 -20.19
C GLY A 334 9.14 -13.29 -21.56
N THR A 335 9.92 -12.26 -21.93
CA THR A 335 10.64 -12.20 -23.20
C THR A 335 11.66 -13.33 -23.34
N PHE A 336 12.41 -13.65 -22.29
CA PHE A 336 13.33 -14.78 -22.30
C PHE A 336 12.59 -16.12 -22.46
N PHE A 337 11.47 -16.29 -21.73
CA PHE A 337 10.65 -17.49 -21.85
C PHE A 337 10.10 -17.66 -23.26
N ASP A 338 9.59 -16.60 -23.88
CA ASP A 338 9.03 -16.62 -25.24
C ASP A 338 10.04 -17.08 -26.30
N GLY A 339 11.30 -16.68 -26.15
CA GLY A 339 12.39 -17.10 -27.04
C GLY A 339 12.87 -18.54 -26.81
N SER A 340 12.37 -19.23 -25.79
CA SER A 340 12.88 -20.53 -25.37
C SER A 340 12.14 -21.70 -26.03
N LYS A 341 12.77 -22.89 -25.98
CA LYS A 341 12.11 -24.15 -26.39
C LYS A 341 10.93 -24.54 -25.49
N HIS A 342 10.91 -24.06 -24.24
CA HIS A 342 9.79 -24.31 -23.33
C HIS A 342 8.52 -23.63 -23.81
N LYS A 343 8.59 -22.46 -24.44
CA LYS A 343 7.42 -21.77 -25.00
C LYS A 343 6.65 -22.67 -25.97
N GLN A 344 7.35 -23.26 -26.94
CA GLN A 344 6.76 -24.15 -27.94
C GLN A 344 6.12 -25.39 -27.30
N ALA A 345 6.81 -26.00 -26.33
CA ALA A 345 6.30 -27.18 -25.63
C ALA A 345 5.03 -26.85 -24.80
N PHE A 346 5.03 -25.71 -24.11
CA PHE A 346 3.92 -25.29 -23.25
C PHE A 346 2.70 -24.89 -24.08
N GLU A 347 2.88 -24.22 -25.22
CA GLU A 347 1.78 -23.90 -26.14
C GLU A 347 1.17 -25.17 -26.74
N THR A 348 2.02 -26.10 -27.20
CA THR A 348 1.57 -27.37 -27.79
C THR A 348 0.73 -28.18 -26.79
N ASN A 349 1.15 -28.23 -25.52
CA ASN A 349 0.47 -28.99 -24.48
C ASN A 349 -0.58 -28.17 -23.70
N ARG A 350 -0.77 -26.89 -24.05
CA ARG A 350 -1.66 -25.94 -23.36
C ARG A 350 -1.39 -25.86 -21.85
N TRP A 351 -0.12 -25.91 -21.47
CA TRP A 351 0.26 -25.84 -20.07
C TRP A 351 0.24 -24.40 -19.54
N PRO A 352 -0.13 -24.22 -18.27
CA PRO A 352 0.15 -22.99 -17.51
C PRO A 352 1.64 -22.63 -17.63
N GLU A 353 2.02 -21.37 -17.89
CA GLU A 353 3.44 -21.02 -18.08
C GLU A 353 4.17 -20.78 -16.75
N CYS A 354 4.26 -19.52 -16.31
CA CYS A 354 5.01 -19.12 -15.13
C CYS A 354 4.59 -19.90 -13.88
N GLU A 355 3.28 -20.09 -13.73
CA GLU A 355 2.64 -20.71 -12.58
C GLU A 355 2.90 -22.22 -12.47
N LYS A 356 3.27 -22.89 -13.56
CA LYS A 356 3.65 -24.32 -13.53
C LYS A 356 4.94 -24.52 -12.75
N CYS A 357 5.83 -23.52 -12.75
CA CYS A 357 7.11 -23.57 -12.07
C CYS A 357 7.12 -22.75 -10.76
N HIS A 358 6.51 -21.57 -10.76
CA HIS A 358 6.57 -20.64 -9.63
C HIS A 358 5.34 -20.69 -8.69
N GLY A 359 4.30 -21.45 -9.06
CA GLY A 359 3.05 -21.48 -8.32
C GLY A 359 2.17 -20.25 -8.60
N LYS A 360 1.15 -20.06 -7.75
CA LYS A 360 0.06 -19.09 -7.99
C LYS A 360 -0.22 -18.14 -6.81
N HIS A 361 -0.82 -18.65 -5.73
CA HIS A 361 -1.18 -17.85 -4.56
C HIS A 361 -0.06 -17.86 -3.52
N GLU A 362 0.64 -19.00 -3.33
CA GLU A 362 1.80 -19.11 -2.43
C GLU A 362 3.12 -19.02 -3.23
N ILE A 363 3.27 -17.98 -4.08
CA ILE A 363 4.50 -17.79 -4.87
C ILE A 363 5.68 -17.53 -3.92
N ALA A 364 6.61 -18.48 -3.85
CA ALA A 364 7.78 -18.37 -3.01
C ALA A 364 8.86 -17.48 -3.65
N LYS A 365 9.81 -17.00 -2.82
CA LYS A 365 10.97 -16.27 -3.33
C LYS A 365 11.81 -17.24 -4.15
N PRO A 366 12.06 -16.98 -5.45
CA PRO A 366 12.93 -17.83 -6.23
C PRO A 366 14.30 -17.91 -5.57
N THR A 367 14.82 -19.14 -5.47
CA THR A 367 16.18 -19.42 -5.02
C THR A 367 16.86 -20.28 -6.07
N ASP A 368 18.19 -20.29 -6.08
CA ASP A 368 18.96 -21.10 -7.01
C ASP A 368 18.69 -22.61 -6.81
N ALA A 369 18.10 -23.00 -5.67
CA ALA A 369 17.67 -24.36 -5.38
C ALA A 369 16.56 -24.86 -6.33
N LEU A 370 15.72 -23.96 -6.88
CA LEU A 370 14.68 -24.29 -7.87
C LEU A 370 15.28 -24.85 -9.16
N ILE A 371 16.53 -24.51 -9.47
CA ILE A 371 17.25 -25.04 -10.63
C ILE A 371 17.77 -26.42 -10.24
N SER A 372 16.94 -27.45 -10.40
CA SER A 372 17.26 -28.82 -10.02
C SER A 372 16.77 -29.79 -11.10
N ASP A 373 17.66 -30.68 -11.51
CA ASP A 373 17.39 -31.81 -12.40
C ASP A 373 17.13 -33.11 -11.62
N ALA A 374 17.08 -33.04 -10.28
CA ALA A 374 16.63 -34.16 -9.45
C ALA A 374 15.21 -34.58 -9.88
N HIS A 375 14.89 -35.86 -9.76
CA HIS A 375 13.61 -36.41 -10.21
C HIS A 375 12.40 -35.74 -9.53
N ASP A 376 12.51 -35.47 -8.23
CA ASP A 376 11.55 -34.72 -7.41
C ASP A 376 11.75 -33.19 -7.48
N GLY A 377 12.76 -32.74 -8.22
CA GLY A 377 13.03 -31.33 -8.51
C GLY A 377 12.07 -30.75 -9.55
N LEU A 378 12.13 -29.42 -9.68
CA LEU A 378 11.22 -28.64 -10.51
C LEU A 378 11.18 -29.07 -11.99
N CYS A 379 12.34 -29.47 -12.54
CA CYS A 379 12.48 -29.83 -13.95
C CYS A 379 12.37 -31.34 -14.19
N GLY A 380 12.77 -32.15 -13.21
CA GLY A 380 13.10 -33.57 -13.40
C GLY A 380 11.95 -34.42 -13.88
N SER A 381 10.76 -34.28 -13.28
CA SER A 381 9.57 -35.07 -13.65
C SER A 381 9.14 -34.84 -15.10
N CYS A 382 9.01 -33.59 -15.53
CA CYS A 382 8.66 -33.26 -16.92
C CYS A 382 9.77 -33.65 -17.90
N HIS A 383 11.04 -33.48 -17.54
CA HIS A 383 12.13 -33.87 -18.44
C HIS A 383 12.27 -35.39 -18.58
N ALA A 384 11.98 -36.16 -17.53
CA ALA A 384 11.95 -37.63 -17.60
C ALA A 384 10.86 -38.14 -18.55
N GLU A 385 9.72 -37.44 -18.61
CA GLU A 385 8.58 -37.81 -19.47
C GLU A 385 8.72 -37.27 -20.91
N TYR A 386 9.01 -35.97 -21.06
CA TYR A 386 8.92 -35.26 -22.34
C TYR A 386 10.27 -34.98 -23.01
N ALA A 387 11.39 -35.18 -22.30
CA ALA A 387 12.74 -34.86 -22.80
C ALA A 387 13.76 -35.99 -22.54
N LYS A 388 13.29 -37.24 -22.42
CA LYS A 388 14.13 -38.42 -22.12
C LYS A 388 15.31 -38.61 -23.09
N ASP A 389 15.09 -38.30 -24.37
CA ASP A 389 16.09 -38.45 -25.44
C ASP A 389 16.97 -37.19 -25.61
N LYS A 390 16.90 -36.26 -24.66
CA LYS A 390 17.57 -34.96 -24.67
C LYS A 390 18.36 -34.71 -23.38
N PRO A 391 19.42 -35.50 -23.09
CA PRO A 391 20.21 -35.36 -21.87
C PRO A 391 20.87 -33.98 -21.71
N GLU A 392 21.05 -33.23 -22.81
CA GLU A 392 21.56 -31.87 -22.82
C GLU A 392 20.70 -30.88 -22.02
N CYS A 393 19.39 -31.13 -21.89
CA CYS A 393 18.49 -30.27 -21.11
C CYS A 393 18.84 -30.31 -19.62
N ASN A 394 19.02 -31.51 -19.06
CA ASN A 394 19.42 -31.69 -17.67
C ASN A 394 20.86 -31.21 -17.43
N ALA A 395 21.75 -31.44 -18.40
CA ALA A 395 23.11 -30.90 -18.34
C ALA A 395 23.14 -29.36 -18.35
N THR A 396 22.15 -28.71 -18.95
CA THR A 396 22.01 -27.24 -18.94
C THR A 396 21.52 -26.75 -17.58
N ALA A 397 20.53 -27.40 -16.97
CA ALA A 397 20.09 -27.08 -15.61
C ALA A 397 21.21 -27.22 -14.57
N ARG A 398 22.00 -28.31 -14.64
CA ARG A 398 23.17 -28.50 -13.78
C ARG A 398 24.21 -27.40 -13.97
N TYR A 399 24.47 -27.02 -15.22
CA TYR A 399 25.40 -25.94 -15.55
C TYR A 399 24.95 -24.58 -14.98
N PHE A 400 23.65 -24.26 -15.07
CA PHE A 400 23.11 -23.04 -14.48
C PHE A 400 23.28 -23.02 -12.96
N ARG A 401 22.92 -24.13 -12.30
CA ARG A 401 23.04 -24.26 -10.84
C ARG A 401 24.49 -24.13 -10.38
N SER A 402 25.42 -24.85 -11.01
CA SER A 402 26.83 -24.80 -10.63
C SER A 402 27.43 -23.41 -10.84
N SER A 403 27.15 -22.78 -11.99
CA SER A 403 27.71 -21.47 -12.33
C SER A 403 27.18 -20.36 -11.42
N LEU A 404 25.88 -20.35 -11.12
CA LEU A 404 25.30 -19.42 -10.15
C LEU A 404 25.83 -19.67 -8.74
N GLY A 405 25.88 -20.95 -8.32
CA GLY A 405 26.40 -21.33 -7.02
C GLY A 405 27.84 -20.87 -6.81
N GLU A 406 28.70 -21.02 -7.80
CA GLU A 406 30.08 -20.54 -7.78
C GLU A 406 30.17 -19.02 -7.65
N LEU A 407 29.43 -18.27 -8.48
CA LEU A 407 29.40 -16.80 -8.43
C LEU A 407 28.92 -16.28 -7.07
N VAL A 408 27.81 -16.83 -6.56
CA VAL A 408 27.21 -16.44 -5.28
C VAL A 408 28.15 -16.76 -4.13
N THR A 409 28.66 -17.98 -4.07
CA THR A 409 29.56 -18.43 -2.98
C THR A 409 30.84 -17.61 -2.98
N THR A 410 31.41 -17.34 -4.16
CA THR A 410 32.63 -16.55 -4.28
C THR A 410 32.38 -15.10 -3.86
N SER A 411 31.33 -14.45 -4.35
CA SER A 411 31.00 -13.08 -3.95
C SER A 411 30.74 -12.95 -2.44
N GLN A 412 30.03 -13.93 -1.85
CA GLN A 412 29.78 -13.97 -0.40
C GLN A 412 31.05 -14.20 0.42
N ARG A 413 32.01 -14.97 -0.09
CA ARG A 413 33.31 -15.19 0.56
C ARG A 413 34.17 -13.93 0.54
N LEU A 414 34.20 -13.19 -0.58
CA LEU A 414 35.07 -12.04 -0.77
C LEU A 414 34.59 -10.78 -0.02
N ARG A 415 33.28 -10.63 0.22
CA ARG A 415 32.72 -9.43 0.85
C ARG A 415 33.24 -9.16 2.28
N PRO A 416 33.21 -10.13 3.21
CA PRO A 416 33.78 -9.91 4.55
C PRO A 416 35.28 -9.58 4.52
N GLU A 417 36.02 -10.10 3.54
CA GLU A 417 37.44 -9.79 3.38
C GLU A 417 37.67 -8.33 2.96
N ALA A 418 36.81 -7.79 2.10
CA ALA A 418 36.83 -6.38 1.72
C ALA A 418 36.51 -5.47 2.92
N GLU A 419 35.51 -5.88 3.72
CA GLU A 419 35.09 -5.16 4.94
C GLU A 419 36.22 -5.14 5.99
N ASP A 420 36.91 -6.26 6.25
CA ASP A 420 38.07 -6.30 7.18
C ASP A 420 39.22 -5.39 6.72
N LEU A 421 39.50 -5.33 5.42
CA LEU A 421 40.53 -4.43 4.90
C LEU A 421 40.13 -2.95 5.05
N ALA A 422 38.85 -2.63 4.84
CA ALA A 422 38.30 -1.29 5.06
C ALA A 422 38.44 -0.86 6.53
N GLU A 423 38.08 -1.73 7.47
CA GLU A 423 38.21 -1.50 8.92
C GLU A 423 39.67 -1.24 9.34
N ARG A 424 40.63 -1.79 8.60
CA ARG A 424 42.07 -1.59 8.83
C ARG A 424 42.63 -0.35 8.13
N GLY A 425 41.78 0.51 7.56
CA GLY A 425 42.15 1.79 6.95
C GLY A 425 42.81 1.66 5.58
N LEU A 426 42.55 0.58 4.85
CA LEU A 426 42.90 0.45 3.43
C LEU A 426 41.76 0.97 2.57
N ASP A 427 42.09 1.43 1.36
CA ASP A 427 41.09 1.83 0.38
C ASP A 427 40.35 0.60 -0.15
N ALA A 428 39.12 0.40 0.32
CA ALA A 428 38.25 -0.70 -0.07
C ALA A 428 37.14 -0.27 -1.02
N GLU A 429 37.03 1.01 -1.35
CA GLU A 429 35.94 1.53 -2.19
C GLU A 429 35.91 0.87 -3.59
N PRO A 430 37.04 0.69 -4.30
CA PRO A 430 37.05 -0.03 -5.58
C PRO A 430 36.64 -1.51 -5.45
N ILE A 431 36.94 -2.14 -4.30
CA ILE A 431 36.63 -3.55 -4.03
C ILE A 431 35.13 -3.71 -3.82
N LEU A 432 34.53 -2.85 -2.99
CA LEU A 432 33.10 -2.85 -2.70
C LEU A 432 32.28 -2.52 -3.95
N ALA A 433 32.72 -1.56 -4.78
CA ALA A 433 32.09 -1.28 -6.06
C ALA A 433 32.13 -2.49 -7.00
N SER A 434 33.27 -3.21 -7.08
CA SER A 434 33.38 -4.44 -7.89
C SER A 434 32.49 -5.57 -7.36
N LEU A 435 32.26 -5.65 -6.04
CA LEU A 435 31.33 -6.60 -5.44
C LEU A 435 29.86 -6.25 -5.72
N GLU A 436 29.54 -4.96 -5.87
CA GLU A 436 28.22 -4.50 -6.30
C GLU A 436 27.97 -4.84 -7.78
N GLU A 437 28.95 -4.60 -8.66
CA GLU A 437 28.93 -5.05 -10.07
C GLU A 437 28.67 -6.56 -10.15
N ALA A 438 29.35 -7.36 -9.32
CA ALA A 438 29.14 -8.80 -9.26
C ALA A 438 27.71 -9.16 -8.78
N SER A 439 27.18 -8.46 -7.77
CA SER A 439 25.83 -8.68 -7.26
C SER A 439 24.77 -8.37 -8.33
N GLU A 440 24.92 -7.27 -9.06
CA GLU A 440 24.02 -6.91 -10.16
C GLU A 440 24.08 -7.97 -11.28
N ALA A 441 25.28 -8.38 -11.68
CA ALA A 441 25.46 -9.41 -12.69
C ALA A 441 24.84 -10.76 -12.27
N ILE A 442 24.90 -11.13 -10.99
CA ILE A 442 24.23 -12.33 -10.47
C ILE A 442 22.70 -12.20 -10.62
N VAL A 443 22.11 -11.04 -10.33
CA VAL A 443 20.66 -10.81 -10.54
C VAL A 443 20.29 -10.94 -12.01
N GLN A 444 21.06 -10.34 -12.91
CA GLN A 444 20.85 -10.46 -14.36
C GLN A 444 20.98 -11.90 -14.85
N THR A 445 21.97 -12.64 -14.32
CA THR A 445 22.18 -14.06 -14.64
C THR A 445 20.99 -14.92 -14.20
N ARG A 446 20.42 -14.66 -13.02
CA ARG A 446 19.20 -15.34 -12.55
C ARG A 446 18.00 -15.10 -13.46
N SER A 447 17.80 -13.87 -13.95
CA SER A 447 16.74 -13.59 -14.93
C SER A 447 16.94 -14.39 -16.22
N ARG A 448 18.18 -14.48 -16.69
CA ARG A 448 18.56 -15.19 -17.93
C ARG A 448 18.45 -16.71 -17.87
N VAL A 449 18.21 -17.31 -16.69
CA VAL A 449 17.82 -18.73 -16.60
C VAL A 449 16.57 -19.02 -17.45
N HIS A 450 15.68 -18.04 -17.61
CA HIS A 450 14.46 -18.15 -18.40
C HIS A 450 14.68 -18.26 -19.92
N THR A 451 15.92 -18.09 -20.42
CA THR A 451 16.20 -18.40 -21.84
C THR A 451 16.29 -19.90 -22.07
N PHE A 452 16.54 -20.68 -21.01
CA PHE A 452 16.71 -22.14 -21.02
C PHE A 452 17.78 -22.63 -22.01
N ASP A 453 18.78 -21.79 -22.27
CA ASP A 453 19.94 -22.10 -23.09
C ASP A 453 21.22 -21.51 -22.50
N ARG A 454 22.36 -22.13 -22.80
CA ARG A 454 23.66 -21.69 -22.25
C ARG A 454 24.08 -20.32 -22.77
N GLY A 455 23.84 -20.01 -24.04
CA GLY A 455 24.26 -18.75 -24.65
C GLY A 455 23.57 -17.54 -24.00
N GLY A 456 22.26 -17.61 -23.82
CA GLY A 456 21.47 -16.57 -23.14
C GLY A 456 21.88 -16.38 -21.68
N PHE A 457 22.14 -17.47 -20.96
CA PHE A 457 22.63 -17.47 -19.58
C PHE A 457 24.04 -16.87 -19.45
N ASP A 458 24.98 -17.29 -20.31
CA ASP A 458 26.38 -16.89 -20.24
C ASP A 458 26.61 -15.40 -20.51
N GLN A 459 25.69 -14.74 -21.23
CA GLN A 459 25.71 -13.28 -21.37
C GLN A 459 25.63 -12.55 -20.02
N GLY A 460 24.88 -13.10 -19.05
CA GLY A 460 24.85 -12.58 -17.67
C GLY A 460 26.05 -13.08 -16.85
N ALA A 461 26.30 -14.38 -16.91
CA ALA A 461 27.31 -15.02 -16.06
C ALA A 461 28.73 -14.50 -16.34
N LYS A 462 29.03 -14.13 -17.59
CA LYS A 462 30.33 -13.57 -17.97
C LYS A 462 30.65 -12.28 -17.21
N ALA A 463 29.71 -11.34 -17.14
CA ALA A 463 29.90 -10.09 -16.39
C ALA A 463 30.15 -10.37 -14.90
N GLY A 464 29.45 -11.35 -14.32
CA GLY A 464 29.66 -11.77 -12.93
C GLY A 464 31.05 -12.36 -12.70
N ARG A 465 31.52 -13.22 -13.61
CA ARG A 465 32.87 -13.82 -13.54
C ARG A 465 33.96 -12.75 -13.65
N GLU A 466 33.78 -11.78 -14.55
CA GLU A 466 34.71 -10.65 -14.73
C GLU A 466 34.76 -9.77 -13.47
N ALA A 467 33.61 -9.42 -12.89
CA ALA A 467 33.53 -8.63 -11.66
C ALA A 467 34.12 -9.36 -10.45
N VAL A 468 33.92 -10.67 -10.33
CA VAL A 468 34.56 -11.50 -9.28
C VAL A 468 36.08 -11.53 -9.45
N SER A 469 36.57 -11.80 -10.66
CA SER A 469 38.02 -11.82 -10.94
C SER A 469 38.68 -10.47 -10.66
N LYS A 470 38.02 -9.37 -11.05
CA LYS A 470 38.44 -8.00 -10.72
C LYS A 470 38.50 -7.79 -9.20
N THR A 471 37.49 -8.25 -8.47
CA THR A 471 37.44 -8.16 -6.99
C THR A 471 38.62 -8.90 -6.35
N GLU A 472 38.90 -10.13 -6.79
CA GLU A 472 40.03 -10.91 -6.28
C GLU A 472 41.37 -10.23 -6.53
N ALA A 473 41.57 -9.67 -7.73
CA ALA A 473 42.77 -8.91 -8.07
C ALA A 473 42.94 -7.66 -7.18
N LEU A 474 41.86 -6.92 -6.92
CA LEU A 474 41.89 -5.74 -6.05
C LEU A 474 42.16 -6.12 -4.59
N LEU A 475 41.56 -7.20 -4.09
CA LEU A 475 41.85 -7.74 -2.75
C LEU A 475 43.33 -8.13 -2.61
N ASP A 476 43.91 -8.76 -3.62
CA ASP A 476 45.32 -9.12 -3.60
C ASP A 476 46.25 -7.90 -3.57
N LEU A 477 45.89 -6.82 -4.27
CA LEU A 477 46.60 -5.54 -4.20
C LEU A 477 46.50 -4.93 -2.80
N ALA A 478 45.29 -4.86 -2.22
CA ALA A 478 45.08 -4.33 -0.88
C ALA A 478 45.82 -5.15 0.20
N ARG A 479 45.84 -6.49 0.08
CA ARG A 479 46.64 -7.35 0.97
C ARG A 479 48.15 -7.09 0.84
N LYS A 480 48.66 -6.84 -0.37
CA LYS A 480 50.07 -6.47 -0.60
C LYS A 480 50.37 -5.14 0.06
N GLU A 481 49.50 -4.14 -0.09
CA GLU A 481 49.65 -2.84 0.55
C GLU A 481 49.61 -2.94 2.08
N GLN A 482 48.68 -3.72 2.63
CA GLN A 482 48.60 -3.97 4.07
C GLN A 482 49.90 -4.57 4.61
N ARG A 483 50.46 -5.58 3.93
CA ARG A 483 51.75 -6.17 4.29
C ARG A 483 52.89 -5.16 4.22
N TYR A 484 52.89 -4.30 3.20
CA TYR A 484 53.88 -3.23 3.05
C TYR A 484 53.78 -2.22 4.19
N ARG A 485 52.59 -1.68 4.48
CA ARG A 485 52.33 -0.75 5.61
C ARG A 485 52.74 -1.36 6.95
N ARG A 486 52.41 -2.64 7.20
CA ARG A 486 52.78 -3.36 8.42
C ARG A 486 54.29 -3.52 8.57
N ASN A 487 54.97 -3.96 7.51
CA ASN A 487 56.43 -4.14 7.53
C ASN A 487 57.14 -2.79 7.69
N GLY A 488 56.70 -1.75 7.00
CA GLY A 488 57.23 -0.39 7.14
C GLY A 488 57.05 0.18 8.56
N LEU A 489 55.90 -0.07 9.18
CA LEU A 489 55.66 0.30 10.59
C LEU A 489 56.61 -0.44 11.53
N LEU A 490 56.80 -1.75 11.36
CA LEU A 490 57.73 -2.53 12.19
C LEU A 490 59.18 -2.04 12.05
N VAL A 491 59.62 -1.74 10.82
CA VAL A 491 60.97 -1.17 10.57
C VAL A 491 61.10 0.20 11.24
N SER A 492 60.08 1.05 11.11
CA SER A 492 60.07 2.39 11.71
C SER A 492 60.12 2.32 13.23
N ILE A 493 59.32 1.45 13.85
CA ILE A 493 59.36 1.19 15.31
C ILE A 493 60.74 0.70 15.73
N GLY A 494 61.35 -0.22 14.96
CA GLY A 494 62.71 -0.71 15.22
C GLY A 494 63.75 0.40 15.20
N LEU A 495 63.74 1.27 14.18
CA LEU A 495 64.65 2.41 14.05
C LEU A 495 64.44 3.44 15.17
N MET A 496 63.19 3.79 15.48
CA MET A 496 62.87 4.71 16.58
C MET A 496 63.29 4.15 17.94
N SER A 497 63.07 2.86 18.19
CA SER A 497 63.49 2.20 19.42
C SER A 497 65.01 2.17 19.55
N PHE A 498 65.72 1.87 18.45
CA PHE A 498 67.18 1.93 18.41
C PHE A 498 67.69 3.35 18.70
N LEU A 499 67.13 4.37 18.05
CA LEU A 499 67.51 5.77 18.28
C LEU A 499 67.24 6.18 19.74
N ALA A 500 66.10 5.79 20.31
CA ALA A 500 65.76 6.06 21.70
C ALA A 500 66.75 5.41 22.67
N VAL A 501 67.18 4.18 22.41
CA VAL A 501 68.22 3.48 23.20
C VAL A 501 69.56 4.20 23.08
N VAL A 502 70.01 4.54 21.86
CA VAL A 502 71.28 5.27 21.64
C VAL A 502 71.25 6.63 22.36
N MET A 503 70.14 7.36 22.24
CA MET A 503 69.98 8.66 22.90
C MET A 503 69.97 8.50 24.44
N GLY A 504 69.30 7.48 24.97
CA GLY A 504 69.32 7.16 26.40
C GLY A 504 70.73 6.81 26.90
N LEU A 505 71.50 6.02 26.14
CA LEU A 505 72.90 5.71 26.44
C LEU A 505 73.76 6.97 26.40
N LYS A 506 73.56 7.85 25.41
CA LYS A 506 74.32 9.10 25.29
C LYS A 506 74.02 10.09 26.42
N ILE A 507 72.76 10.23 26.81
CA ILE A 507 72.35 11.04 27.96
C ILE A 507 73.01 10.49 29.25
N ARG A 508 73.06 9.17 29.42
CA ARG A 508 73.73 8.53 30.56
C ARG A 508 75.26 8.74 30.55
N GLU A 509 75.88 8.77 29.38
CA GLU A 509 77.30 9.11 29.24
C GLU A 509 77.55 10.58 29.61
N LEU A 510 76.76 11.50 29.08
CA LEU A 510 76.88 12.93 29.35
C LEU A 510 76.62 13.27 30.83
N SER A 511 75.65 12.64 31.47
CA SER A 511 75.40 12.83 32.91
C SER A 511 76.55 12.31 33.76
N ARG A 512 77.17 11.17 33.40
CA ARG A 512 78.41 10.70 34.04
C ARG A 512 79.58 11.64 33.83
N ARG A 513 79.76 12.19 32.61
CA ARG A 513 80.81 13.19 32.32
C ARG A 513 80.59 14.49 33.11
N ARG A 514 79.33 14.94 33.24
CA ARG A 514 78.98 16.13 34.03
C ARG A 514 79.19 15.91 35.54
N ALA A 515 78.91 14.71 36.04
CA ALA A 515 79.24 14.33 37.40
C ALA A 515 80.75 14.35 37.67
N ARG A 516 81.57 13.88 36.72
CA ARG A 516 83.04 13.93 36.80
C ARG A 516 83.63 15.35 36.58
N GLY A 517 83.00 16.18 35.75
CA GLY A 517 83.44 17.57 35.52
C GLY A 517 83.16 18.53 36.68
N ASN A 518 82.29 18.14 37.62
CA ASN A 518 82.09 18.86 38.88
C ASN A 518 83.11 18.49 39.97
N GLU A 519 84.07 17.60 39.68
CA GLU A 519 85.18 17.20 40.57
C GLU A 519 86.50 17.92 40.22
N GLU A 520 86.46 19.08 39.55
CA GLU A 520 87.64 19.96 39.45
C GLU A 520 87.75 20.81 40.73
N PRO A 521 88.89 20.79 41.44
CA PRO A 521 89.00 21.43 42.74
C PRO A 521 89.03 22.96 42.58
N ARG A 522 88.17 23.66 43.35
CA ARG A 522 88.41 25.05 43.72
C ARG A 522 89.69 25.10 44.58
N ALA A 523 90.84 25.19 43.92
CA ALA A 523 92.09 25.57 44.59
C ALA A 523 92.12 27.10 44.74
N ARG A 524 92.11 27.54 45.99
CA ARG A 524 92.67 28.81 46.46
C ARG A 524 94.17 28.67 46.62
#